data_AF-A0ABD4JFR9-F1
#
_entry.id   AF-A0ABD4JFR9-F1
#
_cell.length_a   1.000
_cell.length_b   1.000
_cell.length_c   1.000
_cell.angle_alpha   90.00
_cell.angle_beta   90.00
_cell.angle_gamma   90.00
#
_symmetry.space_group_name_H-M   'P 1'
#
loop_
_entity.id
_entity.type
_entity.pdbx_description
1 polymer ?
#
loop_
_entity_poly.entity_id
_entity_poly.type
_entity_poly.pdbx_seq_one_letter_code
_entity_poly.pdbx_strand_id
1 'polypeptide(L)' 'MTHLAIAKLLGVSAERVRQLERSAIAKLSHPRNMAKWKKIKEIMAEIEKERALRDNERIVQ' A
#
# COMPACT_ATOMS: atom_id res chain seq x y z
N MET A 1 4.11 9.80 -8.03
CA MET A 1 5.59 9.85 -8.24
C MET A 1 5.91 9.09 -9.52
N THR A 2 6.81 9.58 -10.38
CA THR A 2 7.11 8.94 -11.68
C THR A 2 8.23 7.89 -11.55
N HIS A 3 8.34 6.95 -12.49
CA HIS A 3 9.47 6.00 -12.54
C HIS A 3 10.83 6.68 -12.63
N LEU A 4 10.91 7.84 -13.28
CA LEU A 4 12.15 8.65 -13.35
C LEU A 4 12.52 9.22 -11.98
N ALA A 5 11.54 9.70 -11.20
CA ALA A 5 11.79 10.20 -9.85
C ALA A 5 12.26 9.08 -8.91
N ILE A 6 11.63 7.90 -8.99
CA ILE A 6 12.03 6.71 -8.23
C ILE A 6 13.44 6.26 -8.63
N ALA A 7 13.73 6.21 -9.93
CA ALA A 7 15.02 5.84 -10.47
C ALA A 7 16.14 6.75 -9.94
N LYS A 8 15.91 8.07 -9.94
CA LYS A 8 16.84 9.07 -9.38
C LYS A 8 17.06 8.87 -7.88
N LEU A 9 16.00 8.61 -7.13
CA LEU A 9 16.07 8.37 -5.69
C LEU A 9 16.85 7.10 -5.34
N LEU A 10 16.64 6.03 -6.11
CA LEU A 10 17.21 4.70 -5.84
C LEU A 10 18.56 4.46 -6.53
N GLY A 11 19.03 5.40 -7.36
CA GLY A 11 20.28 5.24 -8.11
C GLY A 11 20.22 4.12 -9.17
N VAL A 12 19.06 3.88 -9.77
CA VAL A 12 18.85 2.84 -10.80
C VAL A 12 18.22 3.42 -12.06
N SER A 13 18.12 2.63 -13.12
CA SER A 13 17.43 3.06 -14.34
C SER A 13 15.90 3.04 -14.19
N ALA A 14 15.19 3.88 -14.92
CA ALA A 14 13.72 3.87 -14.95
C ALA A 14 13.14 2.54 -15.47
N GLU A 15 13.87 1.86 -16.37
CA GLU A 15 13.49 0.52 -16.82
C GLU A 15 13.61 -0.50 -15.68
N ARG A 16 14.65 -0.41 -14.85
CA ARG A 16 14.77 -1.28 -13.68
C ARG A 16 13.62 -1.08 -12.70
N VAL A 17 13.17 0.17 -12.50
CA VAL A 17 11.98 0.46 -11.68
C VAL A 17 10.74 -0.20 -12.28
N ARG A 18 10.51 -0.09 -13.59
CA ARG A 18 9.39 -0.76 -14.28
C ARG A 18 9.40 -2.28 -14.09
N GLN A 19 10.55 -2.92 -14.20
CA GLN A 19 10.69 -4.37 -14.01
C GLN A 19 10.40 -4.80 -12.57
N LEU A 20 10.89 -4.02 -11.60
CA LEU A 20 10.63 -4.25 -10.18
C LEU A 20 9.14 -4.09 -9.86
N GLU A 21 8.49 -3.05 -10.41
CA GLU A 21 7.06 -2.83 -10.27
C GLU A 21 6.26 -4.02 -10.81
N ARG A 22 6.52 -4.44 -12.06
CA ARG A 22 5.85 -5.60 -12.66
C ARG A 22 6.01 -6.87 -11.82
N SER A 23 7.23 -7.11 -11.33
CA SER A 23 7.52 -8.28 -10.49
C SER A 23 6.81 -8.21 -9.14
N ALA A 24 6.74 -7.03 -8.53
CA ALA A 24 6.02 -6.82 -7.28
C ALA A 24 4.53 -7.05 -7.48
N ILE A 25 3.92 -6.47 -8.53
CA ILE A 25 2.50 -6.70 -8.87
C ILE A 25 2.23 -8.19 -9.05
N ALA A 26 3.04 -8.91 -9.82
CA ALA A 26 2.87 -10.34 -10.04
C ALA A 26 2.93 -11.15 -8.72
N LYS A 27 3.88 -10.84 -7.84
CA LYS A 27 3.98 -11.47 -6.51
C LYS A 27 2.75 -11.17 -5.67
N LEU A 28 2.34 -9.91 -5.62
CA LEU A 28 1.23 -9.44 -4.81
C LEU A 28 -0.12 -10.00 -5.29
N SER A 29 -0.31 -10.13 -6.60
CA SER A 29 -1.53 -10.66 -7.22
C SER A 29 -1.67 -12.17 -7.16
N HIS A 30 -0.64 -12.91 -6.73
CA HIS A 30 -0.69 -14.36 -6.66
C HIS A 30 -1.78 -14.82 -5.67
N PRO A 31 -2.65 -15.80 -6.03
CA PRO A 31 -3.71 -16.31 -5.15
C PRO A 31 -3.28 -16.72 -3.74
N ARG A 32 -2.04 -17.19 -3.56
CA ARG A 32 -1.44 -17.54 -2.26
C ARG A 32 -1.37 -16.36 -1.28
N ASN A 33 -1.39 -15.13 -1.79
CA ASN A 33 -1.38 -13.92 -0.98
C ASN A 33 -2.78 -13.35 -0.71
N MET A 34 -3.85 -13.92 -1.30
CA MET A 34 -5.22 -13.43 -1.15
C MET A 34 -5.68 -13.40 0.33
N ALA A 35 -5.33 -14.44 1.10
CA ALA A 35 -5.64 -14.49 2.54
C ALA A 35 -4.91 -13.38 3.33
N LYS A 36 -3.64 -13.11 2.99
CA LYS A 36 -2.86 -12.02 3.60
C LYS A 36 -3.47 -10.66 3.27
N TRP A 37 -3.87 -10.45 2.01
CA TRP A 37 -4.55 -9.24 1.57
C TRP A 37 -5.89 -9.03 2.26
N LYS A 38 -6.67 -10.09 2.45
CA LYS A 38 -7.94 -10.01 3.20
C LYS A 38 -7.68 -9.51 4.63
N LYS A 39 -6.72 -10.12 5.33
CA LYS A 39 -6.35 -9.71 6.70
C LYS A 39 -5.85 -8.27 6.78
N ILE A 40 -5.02 -7.84 5.82
CA ILE A 40 -4.55 -6.44 5.75
C ILE A 40 -5.72 -5.48 5.58
N LYS A 41 -6.67 -5.80 4.69
CA LYS A 41 -7.86 -4.97 4.46
C LYS A 41 -8.76 -4.89 5.70
N GLU A 42 -8.96 -6.01 6.40
CA GLU A 42 -9.71 -6.06 7.66
C GLU A 42 -9.08 -5.15 8.71
N ILE A 43 -7.76 -5.26 8.93
CA ILE A 43 -7.04 -4.40 9.88
C ILE A 43 -7.13 -2.92 9.48
N MET A 44 -6.97 -2.59 8.20
CA MET A 44 -7.10 -1.20 7.75
C MET A 44 -8.51 -0.63 7.99
N ALA A 45 -9.56 -1.43 7.78
CA ALA A 45 -10.93 -1.03 8.07
C ALA A 45 -11.16 -0.81 9.57
N GLU A 46 -10.54 -1.63 10.42
CA GLU A 46 -10.60 -1.48 11.87
C GLU A 46 -9.90 -0.18 12.34
N ILE A 47 -8.70 0.09 11.82
CA ILE A 47 -7.98 1.35 12.08
C ILE A 47 -8.82 2.56 11.65
N GLU A 48 -9.48 2.50 10.50
CA GLU A 48 -10.32 3.59 9.99
C GLU A 48 -11.54 3.81 10.88
N LYS A 49 -12.19 2.73 11.33
CA LYS A 49 -13.30 2.80 12.28
C LYS A 49 -12.87 3.45 13.60
N GLU A 50 -11.71 3.08 14.12
CA GLU A 50 -11.17 3.72 15.32
C GLU A 50 -10.84 5.20 15.11
N ARG A 51 -10.32 5.58 13.95
CA ARG A 51 -10.07 7.00 13.61
C ARG A 51 -11.38 7.78 13.62
N ALA A 52 -12.41 7.28 12.94
CA ALA A 52 -13.72 7.91 12.90
C ALA A 52 -14.35 8.06 14.29
N LEU A 53 -14.19 7.05 15.17
CA LEU A 53 -14.66 7.13 16.56
C LEU A 53 -13.93 8.24 17.34
N ARG A 54 -12.59 8.29 17.26
CA ARG A 54 -11.79 9.34 17.92
C ARG A 54 -12.12 10.74 17.43
N ASP A 55 -12.35 10.91 16.13
CA ASP A 55 -12.72 12.20 15.55
C ASP A 55 -14.13 12.62 15.99
N ASN A 56 -15.07 11.67 16.08
CA ASN A 56 -16.41 11.95 16.61
C ASN A 56 -16.39 12.33 18.10
N GLU A 57 -15.58 11.64 18.92
CA GLU A 57 -15.39 11.98 20.34
C GLU A 57 -14.81 13.39 20.54
N ARG A 58 -13.94 13.84 19.62
CA ARG A 58 -13.40 15.22 19.63
C ARG A 58 -14.40 16.30 19.23
N ILE A 59 -15.42 15.97 18.44
CA ILE A 59 -16.45 16.93 18.00
C ILE A 59 -17.51 17.14 19.10
N VAL A 60 -17.70 16.14 19.97
CA VAL A 60 -18.72 16.15 21.03
C VAL A 60 -18.21 16.78 22.34
N GLN A 61 -16.90 17.06 22.47
CA GLN A 61 -16.28 17.80 23.58
C GLN A 61 -16.22 19.30 23.33
#